data_AF-A0A2D8RC79-F1
#
_entry.id   AF-A0A2D8RC79-F1
#
_cell.length_a   1.000
_cell.length_b   1.000
_cell.length_c   1.000
_cell.angle_alpha   90.00
_cell.angle_beta   90.00
_cell.angle_gamma   90.00
#
_symmetry.space_group_name_H-M   'P 1'
#
loop_
_entity.id
_entity.type
_entity.pdbx_description
1 polymer ?
#
loop_
_entity_poly.entity_id
_entity_poly.type
_entity_poly.pdbx_seq_one_letter_code
_entity_poly.pdbx_strand_id
1 'polypeptide(L)'
;MHIDELLSAEPFRREKVVRLEGFKAPFVLHELLANEQWAINRQESEASKAKKPVGNEFYARYVLMSLTGYEVEPTDEEVSKFCSKFGHSVIESLYLKLIDWSDVAEKAKDARKNS
;
A
#
# COMPACT_ATOMS: atom_id res chain seq x y z
N MET A 1 -14.80 13.41 -27.04
CA MET A 1 -13.98 13.32 -25.82
C MET A 1 -13.26 11.98 -25.92
N HIS A 2 -11.99 11.99 -26.33
CA HIS A 2 -11.22 10.78 -26.58
C HIS A 2 -10.78 10.18 -25.25
N ILE A 3 -10.92 8.87 -25.08
CA ILE A 3 -10.52 8.13 -23.87
C ILE A 3 -9.03 8.35 -23.55
N ASP A 4 -8.24 8.71 -24.56
CA ASP A 4 -6.80 8.98 -24.45
C ASP A 4 -6.46 10.24 -23.61
N GLU A 5 -7.38 11.20 -23.45
CA GLU A 5 -7.16 12.39 -22.59
C GLU A 5 -7.42 12.11 -21.10
N LEU A 6 -8.05 10.99 -20.75
CA LEU A 6 -8.22 10.55 -19.36
C LEU A 6 -6.98 9.79 -18.84
N LEU A 7 -6.08 9.38 -19.73
CA LEU A 7 -4.85 8.63 -19.41
C LEU A 7 -3.61 9.51 -19.28
N SER A 8 -3.70 10.81 -19.57
CA SER A 8 -2.60 11.78 -19.40
C SER A 8 -2.69 12.61 -18.12
N ALA A 9 -3.79 12.48 -17.35
CA ALA A 9 -3.84 12.96 -15.99
C ALA A 9 -3.14 11.92 -15.11
N GLU A 10 -1.96 12.24 -14.57
CA GLU A 10 -1.40 11.52 -13.44
C GLU A 10 -2.57 11.29 -12.45
N PRO A 11 -2.89 10.03 -12.09
CA PRO A 11 -4.01 9.78 -11.22
C PRO A 11 -3.74 10.55 -9.94
N PHE A 12 -4.58 11.55 -9.64
CA PHE A 12 -4.43 12.38 -8.45
C PHE A 12 -4.48 11.43 -7.24
N ARG A 13 -3.31 11.09 -6.70
CA ARG A 13 -3.22 10.21 -5.54
C ARG A 13 -3.63 11.04 -4.34
N ARG A 14 -4.70 10.62 -3.66
CA ARG A 14 -5.02 11.20 -2.36
C ARG A 14 -3.82 11.00 -1.44
N GLU A 15 -3.68 11.87 -0.45
CA GLU A 15 -2.65 11.79 0.58
C GLU A 15 -3.29 11.62 1.96
N LYS A 16 -2.68 10.80 2.80
CA LYS A 16 -3.04 10.61 4.20
C LYS A 16 -1.84 10.83 5.09
N VAL A 17 -1.97 11.81 5.98
CA VAL A 17 -0.97 12.09 7.01
C VAL A 17 -1.15 11.12 8.17
N VAL A 18 -0.15 10.28 8.41
CA VAL A 18 -0.11 9.30 9.49
C VAL A 18 0.90 9.71 10.56
N ARG A 19 0.45 9.80 11.81
CA ARG A 19 1.32 10.00 12.98
C ARG A 19 1.47 8.68 13.71
N LEU A 20 2.71 8.30 14.00
CA LEU A 20 3.06 7.14 14.82
C LEU A 20 3.76 7.60 16.09
N GLU A 21 3.49 6.91 17.19
CA GLU A 21 4.18 7.16 18.45
C GLU A 21 5.68 6.88 18.31
N GLY A 22 6.50 7.73 18.94
CA GLY A 22 7.97 7.65 18.83
C GLY A 22 8.57 8.38 17.61
N PHE A 23 7.75 8.87 16.67
CA PHE A 23 8.23 9.66 15.53
C PHE A 23 7.84 11.13 15.67
N LYS A 24 8.82 12.04 15.50
CA LYS A 24 8.60 13.49 15.57
C LYS A 24 7.86 14.03 14.34
N ALA A 25 8.14 13.48 13.18
CA ALA A 25 7.53 13.87 11.91
C ALA A 25 6.42 12.88 11.52
N PRO A 26 5.32 13.35 10.92
CA PRO A 26 4.33 12.45 10.35
C PRO A 26 4.85 11.80 9.06
N PHE A 27 4.26 10.66 8.73
CA PHE A 27 4.39 10.01 7.43
C PHE A 27 3.28 10.50 6.51
N VAL A 28 3.59 10.75 5.24
CA VAL A 28 2.58 11.07 4.22
C VAL A 28 2.46 9.84 3.34
N LEU A 29 1.31 9.17 3.41
CA LEU A 29 0.99 8.00 2.59
C LEU A 29 0.16 8.44 1.39
N HIS A 30 0.59 8.05 0.20
CA HIS A 30 -0.18 8.21 -1.02
C HIS A 30 -1.08 7.00 -1.23
N GLU A 31 -2.30 7.24 -1.73
CA GLU A 31 -3.25 6.19 -2.03
C GLU A 31 -2.66 5.23 -3.08
N LEU A 32 -2.91 3.93 -2.87
CA LEU A 32 -2.55 2.91 -3.85
C LEU A 32 -3.53 2.94 -5.02
N LEU A 33 -2.97 2.91 -6.22
CA LEU A 33 -3.75 2.75 -7.44
C LEU A 33 -4.39 1.36 -7.50
N ALA A 34 -5.48 1.21 -8.27
CA ALA A 34 -6.23 -0.04 -8.35
C ALA A 34 -5.38 -1.24 -8.83
N ASN A 35 -4.44 -1.00 -9.74
CA ASN A 35 -3.48 -1.99 -10.23
C ASN A 35 -2.46 -2.38 -9.15
N GLU A 36 -1.93 -1.41 -8.39
CA GLU A 36 -1.03 -1.65 -7.26
C GLU A 36 -1.74 -2.50 -6.21
N GLN A 37 -2.95 -2.09 -5.79
CA GLN A 37 -3.78 -2.80 -4.83
C GLN A 37 -4.15 -4.22 -5.28
N TRP A 38 -4.42 -4.43 -6.58
CA TRP A 38 -4.68 -5.76 -7.12
C TRP A 38 -3.46 -6.68 -7.01
N ALA A 39 -2.26 -6.16 -7.28
CA ALA A 39 -1.02 -6.91 -7.12
C ALA A 39 -0.82 -7.36 -5.67
N ILE A 40 -1.10 -6.48 -4.69
CA ILE A 40 -1.09 -6.83 -3.25
C ILE A 40 -2.02 -7.99 -2.96
N ASN A 41 -3.31 -7.82 -3.29
CA ASN A 41 -4.35 -8.79 -2.97
C ASN A 41 -4.04 -10.17 -3.59
N ARG A 42 -3.49 -10.17 -4.81
CA ARG A 42 -3.09 -11.40 -5.49
C ARG A 42 -1.95 -12.10 -4.74
N GLN A 43 -0.91 -11.37 -4.35
CA GLN A 43 0.24 -11.94 -3.68
C GLN A 43 -0.09 -12.40 -2.24
N GLU A 44 -0.96 -11.69 -1.51
CA GLU A 44 -1.53 -12.17 -0.23
C GLU A 44 -2.34 -13.45 -0.43
N SER A 45 -3.17 -13.51 -1.47
CA SER A 45 -3.96 -14.71 -1.81
C SER A 45 -3.06 -15.91 -2.12
N GLU A 46 -1.98 -15.70 -2.87
CA GLU A 46 -0.98 -16.72 -3.20
C GLU A 46 -0.21 -17.19 -1.95
N ALA A 47 0.22 -16.28 -1.08
CA ALA A 47 0.87 -16.61 0.19
C ALA A 47 -0.05 -17.41 1.13
N SER A 48 -1.32 -17.00 1.22
CA SER A 48 -2.36 -17.69 1.98
C SER A 48 -2.60 -19.11 1.44
N LYS A 49 -2.69 -19.30 0.12
CA LYS A 49 -2.81 -20.63 -0.52
C LYS A 49 -1.59 -21.51 -0.22
N ALA A 50 -0.41 -20.90 -0.19
CA ALA A 50 0.84 -21.58 0.15
C ALA A 50 1.02 -21.86 1.65
N LYS A 51 0.09 -21.43 2.52
CA LYS A 51 0.20 -21.47 4.00
C LYS A 51 1.50 -20.86 4.52
N LYS A 52 2.04 -19.87 3.80
CA LYS A 52 3.24 -19.13 4.20
C LYS A 52 2.82 -17.74 4.68
N PRO A 53 3.33 -17.26 5.83
CA PRO A 53 3.10 -15.88 6.21
C PRO A 53 3.72 -14.95 5.17
N VAL A 54 3.04 -13.86 4.86
CA VAL A 54 3.66 -12.73 4.16
C VAL A 54 4.70 -12.10 5.09
N GLY A 55 5.94 -11.97 4.61
CA GLY A 55 7.07 -11.48 5.41
C GLY A 55 7.05 -9.96 5.57
N ASN A 56 7.89 -9.43 6.47
CA ASN A 56 8.03 -7.98 6.68
C ASN A 56 8.32 -7.20 5.38
N GLU A 57 9.11 -7.80 4.49
CA GLU A 57 9.50 -7.25 3.20
C GLU A 57 8.30 -7.02 2.27
N PHE A 58 7.26 -7.84 2.41
CA PHE A 58 6.00 -7.67 1.69
C PHE A 58 5.33 -6.36 2.09
N TYR A 59 5.07 -6.16 3.39
CA TYR A 59 4.47 -4.92 3.90
C TYR A 59 5.35 -3.70 3.61
N ALA A 60 6.66 -3.85 3.79
CA ALA A 60 7.64 -2.81 3.55
C ALA A 60 7.60 -2.28 2.12
N ARG A 61 7.44 -3.16 1.12
CA ARG A 61 7.37 -2.76 -0.28
C ARG A 61 6.18 -1.83 -0.54
N TYR A 62 5.00 -2.16 -0.04
CA TYR A 62 3.80 -1.34 -0.28
C TYR A 62 3.79 -0.05 0.51
N VAL A 63 4.26 -0.09 1.75
CA VAL A 63 4.45 1.12 2.53
C VAL A 63 5.43 2.04 1.83
N LEU A 64 6.53 1.50 1.28
CA LEU A 64 7.52 2.28 0.57
C LEU A 64 6.94 2.88 -0.73
N MET A 65 6.18 2.11 -1.53
CA MET A 65 5.44 2.62 -2.69
C MET A 65 4.51 3.77 -2.31
N SER A 66 3.75 3.59 -1.23
CA SER A 66 2.82 4.60 -0.74
C SER A 66 3.53 5.84 -0.19
N LEU A 67 4.67 5.71 0.49
CA LEU A 67 5.42 6.85 1.04
C LEU A 67 6.09 7.73 -0.02
N THR A 68 6.34 7.16 -1.19
CA THR A 68 7.13 7.77 -2.26
C THR A 68 6.27 8.18 -3.45
N GLY A 69 5.03 7.70 -3.53
CA GLY A 69 4.14 7.92 -4.66
C GLY A 69 4.64 7.26 -5.95
N TYR A 70 5.58 6.32 -5.87
CA TYR A 70 6.29 5.76 -7.03
C TYR A 70 5.33 5.19 -8.08
N GLU A 71 5.62 5.50 -9.35
CA GLU A 71 5.10 4.78 -10.52
C GLU A 71 5.85 3.46 -10.79
N VAL A 72 6.96 3.22 -10.07
CA VAL A 72 7.90 2.10 -10.27
C VAL A 72 8.04 1.29 -8.99
N GLU A 73 7.98 -0.04 -9.10
CA GLU A 73 8.09 -0.95 -7.95
C GLU A 73 9.46 -0.83 -7.25
N PRO A 74 9.52 -0.74 -5.90
CA PRO A 74 10.76 -0.65 -5.15
C PRO A 74 11.63 -1.91 -5.31
N THR A 75 12.93 -1.70 -5.39
CA THR A 75 13.90 -2.80 -5.46
C THR A 75 14.04 -3.53 -4.13
N ASP A 76 14.51 -4.78 -4.17
CA ASP A 76 14.77 -5.59 -2.97
C ASP A 76 15.76 -4.90 -2.01
N GLU A 77 16.73 -4.16 -2.56
CA GLU A 77 17.72 -3.42 -1.77
C GLU A 77 17.06 -2.24 -1.01
N GLU A 78 16.16 -1.51 -1.67
CA GLU A 78 15.42 -0.41 -1.04
C GLU A 78 14.47 -0.93 0.04
N VAL A 79 13.77 -2.04 -0.24
CA VAL A 79 12.92 -2.72 0.74
C VAL A 79 13.74 -3.18 1.94
N SER A 80 14.91 -3.77 1.72
CA SER A 80 15.80 -4.23 2.79
C SER A 80 16.33 -3.08 3.64
N LYS A 81 16.71 -1.96 3.01
CA LYS A 81 17.11 -0.73 3.72
C LYS A 81 15.97 -0.15 4.53
N PHE A 82 14.75 -0.16 3.98
CA PHE A 82 13.55 0.29 4.69
C PHE A 82 13.24 -0.58 5.90
N CYS A 83 13.26 -1.92 5.74
CA CYS A 83 13.13 -2.89 6.83
C CYS A 83 14.21 -2.75 7.91
N SER A 84 15.44 -2.40 7.54
CA SER A 84 16.53 -2.20 8.50
C SER A 84 16.38 -0.87 9.26
N LYS A 85 15.85 0.16 8.59
CA LYS A 85 15.64 1.49 9.17
C LYS A 85 14.41 1.54 10.07
N PHE A 86 13.34 0.83 9.69
CA PHE A 86 12.08 0.78 10.41
C PHE A 86 11.80 -0.65 10.88
N GLY A 87 11.62 -0.84 12.18
CA GLY A 87 11.28 -2.16 12.72
C GLY A 87 9.94 -2.68 12.19
N HIS A 88 9.76 -4.00 12.23
CA HIS A 88 8.55 -4.71 11.77
C HIS A 88 7.25 -4.04 12.23
N SER A 89 7.15 -3.70 13.52
CA SER A 89 5.94 -3.10 14.10
C SER A 89 5.56 -1.76 13.47
N VAL A 90 6.54 -0.94 13.09
CA VAL A 90 6.31 0.35 12.44
C VAL A 90 5.78 0.12 11.03
N ILE A 91 6.42 -0.78 10.29
CA ILE A 91 6.05 -1.12 8.91
C ILE A 91 4.63 -1.71 8.87
N GLU A 92 4.34 -2.66 9.75
CA GLU A 92 3.01 -3.26 9.89
C GLU A 92 1.96 -2.20 10.25
N SER A 93 2.26 -1.28 11.16
CA SER A 93 1.33 -0.20 11.53
C SER A 93 1.03 0.74 10.36
N LEU A 94 2.05 1.10 9.57
CA LEU A 94 1.86 1.91 8.36
C LEU A 94 1.04 1.18 7.32
N TYR A 95 1.33 -0.12 7.09
CA TYR A 95 0.59 -0.96 6.16
C TYR A 95 -0.89 -1.06 6.53
N LEU A 96 -1.21 -1.34 7.80
CA LEU A 96 -2.61 -1.43 8.24
C LEU A 96 -3.37 -0.11 8.04
N LYS A 97 -2.72 1.04 8.30
CA LYS A 97 -3.32 2.36 8.08
C LYS A 97 -3.50 2.71 6.61
N LEU A 98 -2.66 2.15 5.74
CA LEU A 98 -2.75 2.27 4.28
C LEU A 98 -3.94 1.45 3.75
N ILE A 99 -4.05 0.19 4.15
CA ILE A 99 -5.13 -0.70 3.69
C ILE A 99 -6.49 -0.28 4.24
N ASP A 100 -6.57 0.21 5.48
CA ASP A 100 -7.81 0.77 6.05
C ASP A 100 -8.27 2.04 5.31
N TRP A 101 -7.35 2.74 4.67
CA TRP A 101 -7.65 3.97 3.93
C TRP A 101 -7.96 3.75 2.46
N SER A 102 -7.37 2.74 1.81
CA SER A 102 -7.67 2.48 0.41
C SER A 102 -9.15 2.07 0.27
N ASP A 103 -9.90 2.73 -0.63
CA ASP A 103 -11.36 2.59 -0.84
C ASP A 103 -11.84 1.14 -1.11
N VAL A 104 -10.93 0.17 -1.22
CA VAL A 104 -11.26 -1.25 -1.30
C VAL A 104 -11.85 -1.78 0.01
N ALA A 105 -11.50 -1.20 1.17
CA ALA A 105 -12.15 -1.54 2.44
C ALA A 105 -13.65 -1.17 2.46
N GLU A 106 -14.04 -0.08 1.79
CA GLU A 106 -15.45 0.31 1.61
C GLU A 106 -16.14 -0.53 0.52
N LYS A 107 -15.52 -0.70 -0.65
CA LYS A 107 -16.10 -1.52 -1.73
C LYS A 107 -16.27 -3.00 -1.35
N ALA A 108 -15.39 -3.55 -0.50
CA ALA A 108 -15.53 -4.91 0.02
C ALA A 108 -16.63 -5.05 1.09
N LYS A 109 -16.91 -3.99 1.86
CA LYS A 109 -18.06 -3.94 2.78
C LYS A 109 -19.39 -3.87 2.02
N ASP A 110 -19.46 -3.12 0.94
CA ASP A 110 -20.69 -2.98 0.14
C ASP A 110 -20.99 -4.21 -0.72
N ALA A 111 -19.97 -4.91 -1.21
CA ALA A 111 -20.15 -6.18 -1.92
C ALA A 111 -20.71 -7.31 -1.01
N ARG A 112 -20.43 -7.28 0.30
CA ARG A 112 -20.97 -8.25 1.29
C ARG A 112 -22.36 -7.93 1.79
N LYS A 113 -22.86 -6.70 1.64
CA LYS A 113 -24.22 -6.32 2.02
C LYS A 113 -25.26 -6.54 0.93
N ASN A 114 -24.82 -6.74 -0.31
CA ASN A 114 -25.67 -6.89 -1.49
C ASN A 114 -25.60 -8.29 -2.14
N SER A 115 -25.08 -9.30 -1.43
CA SER A 115 -25.01 -10.70 -1.89
C SER A 115 -25.59 -11.66 -0.87
#